data_AF-A0A248KG06-F1
#
_entry.id   AF-A0A248KG06-F1
#
_cell.length_a   1.000
_cell.length_b   1.000
_cell.length_c   1.000
_cell.angle_alpha   90.00
_cell.angle_beta   90.00
_cell.angle_gamma   90.00
#
_symmetry.space_group_name_H-M   'P 1'
#
loop_
_entity.id
_entity.type
_entity.pdbx_description
1 polymer ?
#
loop_
_entity_poly.entity_id
_entity_poly.type
_entity_poly.pdbx_seq_one_letter_code
_entity_poly.pdbx_strand_id
1 'polypeptide(L)'
;MARAGPLGLEYGWTLLPCYLLEEIQQRLAWLNQHSGGAPEAITVRIDWEWMPDLTLNGSQNELNLFGLAPLIHEPEVNPRHIVHRWLQQQAPTAPQHTLNALGDIVIASHEWSCKTPTLLGRVLQCHSRPPTDLEHTLHLLHLDTRGANWTQSFQPLMPSDDRELGVQQCQLIELENQRSRFLADYLYSRSLKLLPDSGLAEPTRRAIADGAIRALKYTHIYSAFTQALSLKLWLRKYGEQADIRTQLAGALRDFRQQNNELEAWFSQHGDAHPSAFATLLNPQRIATLIASLDND
;
A
#
# COMPACT_ATOMS: atom_id res chain seq x y z
N MET A 1 11.39 23.80 -4.46
CA MET A 1 11.78 22.78 -3.47
C MET A 1 10.79 21.62 -3.58
N ALA A 2 11.12 20.60 -4.37
CA ALA A 2 10.27 19.41 -4.49
C ALA A 2 10.54 18.52 -3.27
N ARG A 3 9.55 18.33 -2.39
CA ARG A 3 9.66 17.34 -1.31
C ARG A 3 9.43 15.96 -1.90
N ALA A 4 10.44 15.09 -1.82
CA ALA A 4 10.20 13.65 -1.81
C ALA A 4 9.29 13.38 -0.60
N GLY A 5 8.18 12.66 -0.81
CA GLY A 5 7.40 12.14 0.32
C GLY A 5 8.30 11.26 1.18
N PRO A 6 8.08 11.18 2.50
CA PRO A 6 8.97 10.45 3.39
C PRO A 6 9.00 8.97 3.04
N LEU A 7 10.17 8.47 2.65
CA LEU A 7 10.45 7.04 2.51
C LEU A 7 10.33 6.37 3.88
N GLY A 8 9.42 5.39 4.05
CA GLY A 8 9.34 4.53 5.23
C GLY A 8 8.07 4.65 6.08
N LEU A 9 7.85 5.80 6.73
CA LEU A 9 6.72 6.00 7.67
C LEU A 9 5.33 5.86 7.03
N GLU A 10 5.17 6.37 5.81
CA GLU A 10 3.91 6.28 5.05
C GLU A 10 3.84 5.02 4.18
N TYR A 11 4.91 4.22 4.13
CA TYR A 11 5.10 3.11 3.18
C TYR A 11 5.26 1.75 3.86
N GLY A 12 4.55 1.56 4.97
CA GLY A 12 4.39 0.27 5.65
C GLY A 12 5.60 -0.21 6.42
N TRP A 13 6.51 0.70 6.79
CA TRP A 13 7.80 0.37 7.42
C TRP A 13 8.58 -0.65 6.57
N THR A 14 9.37 -1.54 7.16
CA THR A 14 9.97 -2.69 6.44
C THR A 14 9.02 -3.91 6.40
N LEU A 15 7.76 -3.73 6.84
CA LEU A 15 6.78 -4.81 6.98
C LEU A 15 6.00 -5.05 5.69
N LEU A 16 5.47 -3.99 5.08
CA LEU A 16 4.74 -4.10 3.82
C LEU A 16 5.71 -3.99 2.64
N PRO A 17 5.44 -4.69 1.54
CA PRO A 17 6.27 -4.60 0.35
C PRO A 17 6.05 -3.23 -0.29
N CYS A 18 7.10 -2.41 -0.37
CA CYS A 18 7.07 -1.10 -1.00
C CYS A 18 8.33 -0.86 -1.84
N TYR A 19 8.18 -0.98 -3.16
CA TYR A 19 9.19 -0.62 -4.16
C TYR A 19 8.95 0.79 -4.67
N LEU A 20 10.00 1.61 -4.79
CA LEU A 20 9.87 3.05 -5.10
C LEU A 20 10.82 3.56 -6.18
N LEU A 21 11.66 2.70 -6.76
CA LEU A 21 12.69 3.17 -7.71
C LEU A 21 12.10 3.79 -8.99
N GLU A 22 10.95 3.30 -9.47
CA GLU A 22 10.24 3.92 -10.61
C GLU A 22 9.75 5.33 -10.29
N GLU A 23 9.17 5.53 -9.11
CA GLU A 23 8.71 6.84 -8.68
C GLU A 23 9.88 7.82 -8.49
N ILE A 24 10.97 7.34 -7.87
CA ILE A 24 12.20 8.13 -7.69
C ILE A 24 12.75 8.55 -9.06
N GLN A 25 12.83 7.61 -10.02
CA GLN A 25 13.28 7.91 -11.38
C GLN A 25 12.42 8.98 -12.05
N GLN A 26 11.09 8.84 -12.01
CA GLN A 26 10.17 9.80 -12.61
C GLN A 26 10.32 11.21 -12.01
N ARG A 27 10.49 11.31 -10.70
CA ARG A 27 10.72 12.59 -10.01
C ARG A 27 12.05 13.22 -10.43
N LEU A 28 13.12 12.43 -10.56
CA LEU A 28 14.42 12.91 -11.03
C LEU A 28 14.40 13.36 -12.49
N ALA A 29 13.74 12.59 -13.37
CA ALA A 29 13.53 12.97 -14.77
C ALA A 29 12.73 14.27 -14.89
N TRP A 30 11.67 14.42 -14.09
CA TRP A 30 10.88 15.66 -14.04
C TRP A 30 11.73 16.86 -13.63
N LEU A 31 12.57 16.72 -12.60
CA LEU A 31 13.49 17.76 -12.16
C LEU A 31 14.41 18.18 -13.33
N ASN A 32 15.10 17.23 -13.95
CA ASN A 32 16.04 17.50 -15.05
C ASN A 32 15.40 18.24 -16.24
N GLN A 33 14.12 18.00 -16.52
CA GLN A 33 13.39 18.66 -17.60
C GLN A 33 12.93 20.08 -17.26
N HIS A 34 12.64 20.37 -15.99
CA HIS A 34 11.96 21.61 -15.58
C HIS A 34 12.85 22.61 -14.83
N SER A 35 14.05 22.24 -14.38
CA SER A 35 14.93 23.13 -13.60
C SER A 35 15.90 24.00 -14.42
N GLY A 36 15.80 24.04 -15.76
CA GLY A 36 16.70 24.84 -16.61
C GLY A 36 18.17 24.37 -16.58
N GLY A 37 18.42 23.17 -16.05
CA GLY A 37 19.73 22.54 -15.84
C GLY A 37 19.63 21.39 -14.83
N ALA A 38 20.64 20.53 -14.78
CA ALA A 38 20.72 19.46 -13.78
C ALA A 38 20.88 20.06 -12.36
N PRO A 39 20.24 19.49 -11.32
CA PRO A 39 20.38 20.00 -9.96
C PRO A 39 21.84 19.89 -9.47
N GLU A 40 22.35 20.96 -8.85
CA GLU A 40 23.70 20.98 -8.26
C GLU A 40 23.84 19.97 -7.10
N ALA A 41 22.75 19.75 -6.36
CA ALA A 41 22.69 18.78 -5.28
C ALA A 41 21.27 18.18 -5.16
N ILE A 42 21.22 16.90 -4.79
CA ILE A 42 19.99 16.19 -4.44
C ILE A 42 20.08 15.80 -2.97
N THR A 43 19.13 16.28 -2.16
CA THR A 43 18.99 15.87 -0.76
C THR A 43 17.82 14.91 -0.63
N VAL A 44 18.08 13.71 -0.14
CA VAL A 44 17.06 12.71 0.18
C VAL A 44 16.89 12.66 1.68
N ARG A 45 15.66 12.86 2.15
CA ARG A 45 15.30 12.67 3.55
C ARG A 45 14.67 11.29 3.72
N ILE A 46 15.27 10.48 4.58
CA ILE A 46 14.77 9.15 4.94
C ILE A 46 14.31 9.25 6.39
N ASP A 47 13.00 9.13 6.60
CA ASP A 47 12.40 9.16 7.94
C ASP A 47 11.99 7.73 8.29
N TRP A 48 12.80 7.10 9.14
CA TRP A 48 12.49 5.78 9.68
C TRP A 48 12.18 5.88 11.17
N GLU A 49 11.02 5.34 11.54
CA GLU A 49 10.72 5.06 12.93
C GLU A 49 11.48 3.80 13.33
N TRP A 50 12.33 3.91 14.35
CA TRP A 50 12.97 2.73 14.91
C TRP A 50 11.90 1.89 15.60
N MET A 51 11.66 0.69 15.07
CA MET A 51 10.78 -0.30 15.65
C MET A 51 11.63 -1.53 16.01
N PRO A 52 11.46 -2.12 17.21
CA PRO A 52 12.13 -3.35 17.58
C PRO A 52 11.92 -4.45 16.53
N ASP A 53 12.94 -5.27 16.32
CA ASP A 53 12.89 -6.47 15.47
C ASP A 53 12.61 -6.24 13.97
N LEU A 54 12.62 -4.98 13.52
CA LEU A 54 12.57 -4.64 12.09
C LEU A 54 13.98 -4.52 11.52
N THR A 55 14.33 -5.43 10.61
CA THR A 55 15.59 -5.37 9.88
C THR A 55 15.41 -4.72 8.52
N LEU A 56 16.39 -3.90 8.15
CA LEU A 56 16.49 -3.34 6.80
C LEU A 56 17.02 -4.39 5.80
N ASN A 57 18.00 -5.19 6.23
CA ASN A 57 18.70 -6.16 5.39
C ASN A 57 17.73 -7.15 4.74
N GLY A 58 17.81 -7.30 3.43
CA GLY A 58 16.95 -8.15 2.61
C GLY A 58 15.56 -7.58 2.33
N SER A 59 15.20 -6.45 2.92
CA SER A 59 13.88 -5.82 2.70
C SER A 59 13.84 -5.01 1.40
N GLN A 60 12.64 -4.71 0.91
CA GLN A 60 12.47 -3.80 -0.23
C GLN A 60 12.95 -2.37 0.08
N ASN A 61 13.02 -1.98 1.36
CA ASN A 61 13.62 -0.71 1.75
C ASN A 61 15.14 -0.69 1.55
N GLU A 62 15.82 -1.83 1.74
CA GLU A 62 17.23 -1.95 1.37
C GLU A 62 17.40 -1.80 -0.13
N LEU A 63 16.54 -2.42 -0.94
CA LEU A 63 16.54 -2.23 -2.39
C LEU A 63 16.32 -0.75 -2.78
N ASN A 64 15.37 -0.08 -2.13
CA ASN A 64 15.12 1.34 -2.38
C ASN A 64 16.39 2.15 -2.10
N LEU A 65 17.07 1.92 -0.98
CA LEU A 65 18.35 2.57 -0.67
C LEU A 65 19.47 2.21 -1.64
N PHE A 66 19.57 0.93 -2.00
CA PHE A 66 20.54 0.42 -2.97
C PHE A 66 20.39 1.14 -4.33
N GLY A 67 19.16 1.40 -4.75
CA GLY A 67 18.86 2.07 -6.00
C GLY A 67 18.92 3.59 -5.98
N LEU A 68 18.88 4.24 -4.80
CA LEU A 68 18.95 5.69 -4.70
C LEU A 68 20.24 6.25 -5.32
N ALA A 69 21.40 5.72 -4.95
CA ALA A 69 22.67 6.24 -5.45
C ALA A 69 22.80 6.10 -6.98
N PRO A 70 22.57 4.92 -7.59
CA PRO A 70 22.57 4.80 -9.06
C PRO A 70 21.60 5.76 -9.74
N LEU A 71 20.37 5.91 -9.25
CA LEU A 71 19.38 6.81 -9.85
C LEU A 71 19.77 8.29 -9.77
N ILE A 72 20.41 8.70 -8.68
CA ILE A 72 20.90 10.07 -8.52
C ILE A 72 22.03 10.38 -9.49
N HIS A 73 22.95 9.43 -9.72
CA HIS A 73 24.09 9.62 -10.61
C HIS A 73 23.70 9.46 -12.09
N GLU A 74 22.80 8.53 -12.39
CA GLU A 74 22.35 8.20 -13.74
C GLU A 74 20.81 8.11 -13.79
N PRO A 75 20.07 9.24 -13.83
CA PRO A 75 18.61 9.24 -13.79
C PRO A 75 17.92 8.44 -14.91
N GLU A 76 18.61 8.25 -16.03
CA GLU A 76 18.10 7.50 -17.18
C GLU A 76 18.26 5.96 -17.02
N VAL A 77 18.94 5.48 -15.98
CA VAL A 77 19.11 4.04 -15.75
C VAL A 77 17.76 3.37 -15.50
N ASN A 78 17.47 2.30 -16.25
CA ASN A 78 16.23 1.55 -16.06
C ASN A 78 16.18 0.93 -14.65
N PRO A 79 15.18 1.26 -13.80
CA PRO A 79 15.06 0.70 -12.45
C PRO A 79 15.04 -0.82 -12.41
N ARG A 80 14.52 -1.49 -13.46
CA ARG A 80 14.56 -2.96 -13.57
C ARG A 80 15.98 -3.52 -13.54
N HIS A 81 16.97 -2.82 -14.10
CA HIS A 81 18.37 -3.25 -14.02
C HIS A 81 18.93 -3.15 -12.60
N ILE A 82 18.50 -2.15 -11.83
CA ILE A 82 18.89 -2.02 -10.42
C ILE A 82 18.28 -3.16 -9.60
N VAL A 83 16.98 -3.45 -9.80
CA VAL A 83 16.30 -4.58 -9.14
C VAL A 83 17.01 -5.90 -9.46
N HIS A 84 17.32 -6.12 -10.74
CA HIS A 84 18.05 -7.32 -11.17
C HIS A 84 19.42 -7.43 -10.51
N ARG A 85 20.20 -6.35 -10.51
CA ARG A 85 21.53 -6.32 -9.87
C ARG A 85 21.45 -6.62 -8.38
N TRP A 86 20.47 -6.05 -7.68
CA TRP A 86 20.25 -6.32 -6.26
C TRP A 86 19.87 -7.79 -6.04
N LEU A 87 18.90 -8.33 -6.78
CA LEU A 87 18.51 -9.74 -6.67
C LEU A 87 19.67 -10.70 -7.00
N GLN A 88 20.51 -10.37 -7.98
CA GLN A 88 21.70 -11.14 -8.33
C GLN A 88 22.73 -11.16 -7.20
N GLN A 89 22.86 -10.10 -6.41
CA GLN A 89 23.72 -10.10 -5.21
C GLN A 89 23.16 -11.03 -4.12
N GLN A 90 21.84 -11.15 -4.03
CA GLN A 90 21.16 -12.02 -3.07
C GLN A 90 21.10 -13.48 -3.53
N ALA A 91 21.18 -13.74 -4.83
CA ALA A 91 21.17 -15.07 -5.43
C ALA A 91 22.19 -15.17 -6.59
N PRO A 92 23.50 -15.27 -6.30
CA PRO A 92 24.55 -15.20 -7.33
C PRO A 92 24.49 -16.29 -8.40
N THR A 93 23.86 -17.43 -8.11
CA THR A 93 23.75 -18.57 -9.00
C THR A 93 22.36 -18.73 -9.63
N ALA A 94 21.40 -17.86 -9.28
CA ALA A 94 20.04 -17.97 -9.79
C ALA A 94 19.98 -17.67 -11.30
N PRO A 95 19.21 -18.46 -12.07
CA PRO A 95 18.99 -18.18 -13.49
C PRO A 95 18.33 -16.81 -13.73
N GLN A 96 18.65 -16.19 -14.87
CA GLN A 96 18.09 -14.89 -15.27
C GLN A 96 16.55 -14.85 -15.24
N HIS A 97 15.89 -15.93 -15.70
CA HIS A 97 14.43 -15.99 -15.73
C HIS A 97 13.82 -15.99 -14.32
N THR A 98 14.49 -16.62 -13.35
CA THR A 98 14.08 -16.60 -11.93
C THR A 98 14.21 -15.20 -11.36
N LEU A 99 15.34 -14.53 -11.62
CA LEU A 99 15.57 -13.16 -11.16
C LEU A 99 14.57 -12.17 -11.78
N ASN A 100 14.24 -12.34 -13.06
CA ASN A 100 13.21 -11.53 -13.71
C ASN A 100 11.83 -11.75 -13.06
N ALA A 101 11.45 -13.00 -12.80
CA ALA A 101 10.17 -13.33 -12.18
C ALA A 101 10.06 -12.81 -10.73
N LEU A 102 11.15 -12.84 -9.97
CA LEU A 102 11.24 -12.22 -8.64
C LEU A 102 11.19 -10.68 -8.73
N GLY A 103 11.85 -10.11 -9.73
CA GLY A 103 11.78 -8.67 -10.02
C GLY A 103 10.36 -8.21 -10.31
N ASP A 104 9.56 -9.00 -11.03
CA ASP A 104 8.15 -8.67 -11.28
C ASP A 104 7.30 -8.67 -10.01
N ILE A 105 7.61 -9.51 -8.99
CA ILE A 105 6.94 -9.45 -7.67
C ILE A 105 7.30 -8.13 -6.98
N VAL A 106 8.59 -7.79 -6.94
CA VAL A 106 9.08 -6.56 -6.31
C VAL A 106 8.47 -5.33 -6.97
N ILE A 107 8.46 -5.26 -8.30
CA ILE A 107 7.93 -4.10 -9.02
C ILE A 107 6.41 -3.98 -8.82
N ALA A 108 5.68 -5.10 -8.82
CA ALA A 108 4.23 -5.09 -8.58
C ALA A 108 3.87 -4.56 -7.18
N SER A 109 4.78 -4.57 -6.20
CA SER A 109 4.50 -4.03 -4.87
C SER A 109 4.32 -2.51 -4.86
N HIS A 110 4.93 -1.79 -5.81
CA HIS A 110 4.71 -0.35 -5.97
C HIS A 110 3.23 -0.07 -6.24
N GLU A 111 2.69 -0.68 -7.30
CA GLU A 111 1.30 -0.48 -7.68
C GLU A 111 0.33 -0.89 -6.55
N TRP A 112 0.61 -2.01 -5.90
CA TRP A 112 -0.16 -2.47 -4.74
C TRP A 112 -0.16 -1.45 -3.60
N SER A 113 1.02 -0.93 -3.24
CA SER A 113 1.20 0.01 -2.13
C SER A 113 0.52 1.36 -2.38
N CYS A 114 0.48 1.81 -3.64
CA CYS A 114 -0.18 3.05 -4.03
C CYS A 114 -1.71 2.94 -4.07
N LYS A 115 -2.27 1.73 -4.21
CA LYS A 115 -3.72 1.54 -4.43
C LYS A 115 -4.46 1.08 -3.20
N THR A 116 -3.89 0.14 -2.47
CA THR A 116 -4.57 -0.52 -1.36
C THR A 116 -5.06 0.45 -0.29
N PRO A 117 -4.27 1.45 0.17
CA PRO A 117 -4.71 2.38 1.18
C PRO A 117 -5.30 3.67 0.58
N THR A 118 -5.90 3.60 -0.61
CA THR A 118 -6.47 4.76 -1.29
C THR A 118 -7.91 4.53 -1.74
N LEU A 119 -8.64 5.63 -1.97
CA LEU A 119 -9.99 5.63 -2.52
C LEU A 119 -10.11 6.76 -3.54
N LEU A 120 -10.24 6.40 -4.83
CA LEU A 120 -10.29 7.33 -5.95
C LEU A 120 -9.15 8.38 -5.90
N GLY A 121 -7.94 7.89 -5.64
CA GLY A 121 -6.71 8.69 -5.50
C GLY A 121 -6.53 9.40 -4.16
N ARG A 122 -7.51 9.35 -3.24
CA ARG A 122 -7.39 9.92 -1.88
C ARG A 122 -6.73 8.93 -0.94
N VAL A 123 -5.84 9.42 -0.09
CA VAL A 123 -5.16 8.58 0.90
C VAL A 123 -6.10 8.31 2.08
N LEU A 124 -6.27 7.04 2.44
CA LEU A 124 -7.12 6.55 3.53
C LEU A 124 -6.31 5.96 4.70
N GLN A 125 -5.10 6.45 4.88
CA GLN A 125 -4.17 5.95 5.89
C GLN A 125 -3.43 7.08 6.59
N CYS A 126 -2.96 6.81 7.80
CA CYS A 126 -2.02 7.66 8.51
C CYS A 126 -0.91 6.77 9.09
N HIS A 127 0.35 7.01 8.70
CA HIS A 127 1.50 6.19 9.09
C HIS A 127 1.30 4.67 8.85
N SER A 128 0.78 4.35 7.67
CA SER A 128 0.41 3.02 7.16
C SER A 128 -0.72 2.34 7.89
N ARG A 129 -1.39 3.02 8.82
CA ARG A 129 -2.46 2.48 9.65
C ARG A 129 -3.82 2.92 9.09
N PRO A 130 -4.87 2.07 9.21
CA PRO A 130 -6.24 2.50 8.96
C PRO A 130 -6.63 3.69 9.85
N PRO A 131 -7.66 4.47 9.45
CA PRO A 131 -8.22 5.54 10.27
C PRO A 131 -8.73 4.99 11.61
N THR A 132 -8.84 5.85 12.61
CA THR A 132 -9.29 5.45 13.96
C THR A 132 -10.80 5.27 14.06
N ASP A 133 -11.53 6.07 13.30
CA ASP A 133 -12.98 6.22 13.32
C ASP A 133 -13.45 6.92 12.03
N LEU A 134 -14.76 7.13 11.89
CA LEU A 134 -15.36 7.79 10.73
C LEU A 134 -14.98 9.28 10.65
N GLU A 135 -14.83 9.98 11.77
CA GLU A 135 -14.44 11.40 11.75
C GLU A 135 -13.03 11.57 11.18
N HIS A 136 -12.08 10.77 11.66
CA HIS A 136 -10.72 10.72 11.12
C HIS A 136 -10.70 10.26 9.65
N THR A 137 -11.55 9.30 9.28
CA THR A 137 -11.70 8.89 7.88
C THR A 137 -12.12 10.07 7.00
N LEU A 138 -13.13 10.82 7.41
CA LEU A 138 -13.58 12.00 6.68
C LEU A 138 -12.47 13.04 6.63
N HIS A 139 -11.78 13.28 7.74
CA HIS A 139 -10.65 14.21 7.76
C HIS A 139 -9.61 13.84 6.70
N LEU A 140 -9.19 12.56 6.62
CA LEU A 140 -8.24 12.08 5.61
C LEU A 140 -8.75 12.26 4.18
N LEU A 141 -10.04 12.02 3.93
CA LEU A 141 -10.65 12.24 2.62
C LEU A 141 -10.69 13.72 2.19
N HIS A 142 -10.64 14.65 3.15
CA HIS A 142 -10.61 16.10 2.90
C HIS A 142 -9.20 16.71 2.97
N LEU A 143 -8.24 16.01 3.58
CA LEU A 143 -6.84 16.43 3.60
C LEU A 143 -6.28 16.39 2.17
N ASP A 144 -5.85 17.58 1.72
CA ASP A 144 -5.20 17.93 0.45
C ASP A 144 -4.91 16.78 -0.53
N THR A 145 -5.58 16.87 -1.68
CA THR A 145 -5.68 15.96 -2.86
C THR A 145 -4.38 15.55 -3.57
N ARG A 146 -3.22 15.58 -2.92
CA ARG A 146 -1.90 15.32 -3.54
C ARG A 146 -1.41 13.88 -3.37
N GLY A 147 -2.30 12.91 -3.58
CA GLY A 147 -1.93 11.50 -3.74
C GLY A 147 -1.37 11.18 -5.13
N ALA A 148 -0.86 9.95 -5.31
CA ALA A 148 -0.24 9.49 -6.57
C ALA A 148 -1.17 9.54 -7.81
N ASN A 149 -2.48 9.73 -7.63
CA ASN A 149 -3.46 9.82 -8.71
C ASN A 149 -4.25 11.15 -8.69
N TRP A 150 -3.50 12.24 -8.67
CA TRP A 150 -3.95 13.64 -8.58
C TRP A 150 -5.20 13.96 -9.42
N THR A 151 -5.29 13.49 -10.68
CA THR A 151 -6.42 13.77 -11.57
C THR A 151 -7.79 13.29 -11.07
N GLN A 152 -7.85 12.19 -10.31
CA GLN A 152 -9.11 11.66 -9.76
C GLN A 152 -9.46 12.29 -8.40
N SER A 153 -8.48 12.79 -7.66
CA SER A 153 -8.67 13.37 -6.34
C SER A 153 -9.38 14.74 -6.36
N PHE A 154 -9.41 15.44 -7.50
CA PHE A 154 -10.02 16.77 -7.64
C PHE A 154 -11.54 16.78 -7.80
N GLN A 155 -12.17 15.66 -8.13
CA GLN A 155 -13.64 15.60 -8.23
C GLN A 155 -14.25 15.43 -6.84
N PRO A 156 -15.32 16.13 -6.46
CA PRO A 156 -16.02 15.89 -5.20
C PRO A 156 -16.36 14.41 -5.02
N LEU A 157 -16.14 13.87 -3.82
CA LEU A 157 -16.50 12.49 -3.50
C LEU A 157 -18.00 12.41 -3.18
N MET A 158 -18.73 11.64 -3.98
CA MET A 158 -20.19 11.43 -3.94
C MET A 158 -20.94 12.76 -3.78
N PRO A 159 -20.91 13.64 -4.79
CA PRO A 159 -21.57 14.94 -4.74
C PRO A 159 -23.07 14.78 -4.51
N SER A 160 -23.62 15.54 -3.55
CA SER A 160 -25.03 15.47 -3.16
C SER A 160 -25.99 15.95 -4.25
N ASP A 161 -25.51 16.80 -5.15
CA ASP A 161 -26.23 17.38 -6.29
C ASP A 161 -26.13 16.54 -7.57
N ASP A 162 -25.22 15.55 -7.63
CA ASP A 162 -25.05 14.67 -8.78
C ASP A 162 -24.99 13.20 -8.33
N ARG A 163 -26.18 12.60 -8.27
CA ARG A 163 -26.36 11.19 -7.90
C ARG A 163 -25.79 10.23 -8.95
N GLU A 164 -25.82 10.59 -10.24
CA GLU A 164 -25.30 9.73 -11.31
C GLU A 164 -23.79 9.58 -11.19
N LEU A 165 -23.08 10.69 -10.94
CA LEU A 165 -21.66 10.66 -10.63
C LEU A 165 -21.37 9.86 -9.34
N GLY A 166 -22.22 9.98 -8.32
CA GLY A 166 -22.15 9.12 -7.13
C GLY A 166 -22.18 7.62 -7.45
N VAL A 167 -23.09 7.18 -8.33
CA VAL A 167 -23.17 5.78 -8.78
C VAL A 167 -21.89 5.37 -9.51
N GLN A 168 -21.40 6.21 -10.42
CA GLN A 168 -20.17 5.93 -11.17
C GLN A 168 -18.97 5.80 -10.23
N GLN A 169 -18.87 6.68 -9.23
CA GLN A 169 -17.81 6.62 -8.22
C GLN A 169 -17.90 5.34 -7.36
N CYS A 170 -19.09 4.89 -6.97
CA CYS A 170 -19.25 3.58 -6.29
C CYS A 170 -18.72 2.42 -7.16
N GLN A 171 -19.01 2.42 -8.46
CA GLN A 171 -18.52 1.39 -9.39
C GLN A 171 -16.99 1.44 -9.52
N LEU A 172 -16.40 2.64 -9.57
CA LEU A 172 -14.96 2.81 -9.61
C LEU A 172 -14.28 2.33 -8.32
N ILE A 173 -14.86 2.61 -7.15
CA ILE A 173 -14.36 2.12 -5.85
C ILE A 173 -14.35 0.59 -5.82
N GLU A 174 -15.43 -0.04 -6.31
CA GLU A 174 -15.50 -1.51 -6.40
C GLU A 174 -14.40 -2.08 -7.31
N LEU A 175 -14.15 -1.44 -8.46
CA LEU A 175 -13.05 -1.85 -9.36
C LEU A 175 -11.66 -1.65 -8.73
N GLU A 176 -11.45 -0.56 -7.99
CA GLU A 176 -10.19 -0.32 -7.25
C GLU A 176 -9.96 -1.39 -6.17
N ASN A 177 -11.03 -1.80 -5.47
CA ASN A 177 -10.98 -2.89 -4.50
C ASN A 177 -10.62 -4.23 -5.17
N GLN A 178 -11.29 -4.56 -6.28
CA GLN A 178 -10.99 -5.78 -7.04
C GLN A 178 -9.54 -5.81 -7.53
N ARG A 179 -9.04 -4.67 -8.03
CA ARG A 179 -7.65 -4.54 -8.47
C ARG A 179 -6.65 -4.70 -7.33
N SER A 180 -6.92 -4.09 -6.18
CA SER A 180 -6.05 -4.19 -5.00
C SER A 180 -5.97 -5.64 -4.49
N ARG A 181 -7.13 -6.33 -4.41
CA ARG A 181 -7.19 -7.78 -4.09
C ARG A 181 -6.41 -8.62 -5.08
N PHE A 182 -6.61 -8.42 -6.38
CA PHE A 182 -5.86 -9.12 -7.42
C PHE A 182 -4.34 -8.94 -7.28
N LEU A 183 -3.88 -7.71 -7.01
CA LEU A 183 -2.46 -7.45 -6.81
C LEU A 183 -1.91 -8.17 -5.57
N ALA A 184 -2.65 -8.17 -4.46
CA ALA A 184 -2.25 -8.86 -3.25
C ALA A 184 -2.19 -10.39 -3.43
N ASP A 185 -3.20 -10.97 -4.09
CA ASP A 185 -3.23 -12.40 -4.45
C ASP A 185 -2.10 -12.76 -5.42
N TYR A 186 -1.81 -11.88 -6.39
CA TYR A 186 -0.68 -12.04 -7.30
C TYR A 186 0.64 -12.07 -6.53
N LEU A 187 0.90 -11.08 -5.66
CA LEU A 187 2.11 -11.02 -4.84
C LEU A 187 2.25 -12.27 -3.97
N TYR A 188 1.19 -12.69 -3.30
CA TYR A 188 1.18 -13.87 -2.43
C TYR A 188 1.41 -15.16 -3.21
N SER A 189 0.59 -15.44 -4.22
CA SER A 189 0.67 -16.69 -5.00
C SER A 189 1.99 -16.84 -5.75
N ARG A 190 2.52 -15.74 -6.31
CA ARG A 190 3.81 -15.76 -7.01
C ARG A 190 4.97 -15.94 -6.04
N SER A 191 4.93 -15.29 -4.88
CA SER A 191 5.94 -15.48 -3.84
C SER A 191 5.96 -16.93 -3.34
N LEU A 192 4.79 -17.49 -3.03
CA LEU A 192 4.65 -18.88 -2.59
C LEU A 192 5.24 -19.87 -3.61
N LYS A 193 5.04 -19.60 -4.91
CA LYS A 193 5.52 -20.45 -5.99
C LYS A 193 7.02 -20.31 -6.26
N LEU A 194 7.56 -19.09 -6.23
CA LEU A 194 8.90 -18.78 -6.74
C LEU A 194 9.99 -18.80 -5.67
N LEU A 195 9.66 -18.48 -4.41
CA LEU A 195 10.66 -18.33 -3.36
C LEU A 195 11.35 -19.63 -2.91
N PRO A 196 10.68 -20.81 -2.82
CA PRO A 196 11.33 -22.04 -2.35
C PRO A 196 12.60 -22.41 -3.11
N ASP A 197 12.60 -22.26 -4.44
CA ASP A 197 13.69 -22.67 -5.33
C ASP A 197 14.48 -21.47 -5.91
N SER A 198 14.30 -20.28 -5.32
CA SER A 198 14.85 -19.03 -5.85
C SER A 198 16.37 -18.87 -5.73
N GLY A 199 17.00 -19.58 -4.78
CA GLY A 199 18.40 -19.37 -4.41
C GLY A 199 18.67 -18.04 -3.70
N LEU A 200 17.63 -17.29 -3.31
CA LEU A 200 17.77 -16.06 -2.53
C LEU A 200 18.34 -16.33 -1.14
N ALA A 201 19.21 -15.44 -0.69
CA ALA A 201 19.65 -15.38 0.70
C ALA A 201 18.44 -15.32 1.65
N GLU A 202 18.56 -16.02 2.78
CA GLU A 202 17.45 -16.22 3.73
C GLU A 202 16.76 -14.92 4.19
N PRO A 203 17.48 -13.83 4.54
CA PRO A 203 16.84 -12.57 4.93
C PRO A 203 15.92 -12.02 3.83
N THR A 204 16.40 -12.00 2.59
CA THR A 204 15.67 -11.50 1.42
C THR A 204 14.47 -12.38 1.09
N ARG A 205 14.66 -13.70 1.09
CA ARG A 205 13.60 -14.67 0.85
C ARG A 205 12.46 -14.50 1.85
N ARG A 206 12.79 -14.38 3.14
CA ARG A 206 11.83 -14.18 4.22
C ARG A 206 11.13 -12.82 4.12
N ALA A 207 11.89 -11.75 3.85
CA ALA A 207 11.30 -10.42 3.72
C ALA A 207 10.26 -10.33 2.59
N ILE A 208 10.52 -10.97 1.44
CA ILE A 208 9.55 -11.02 0.34
C ILE A 208 8.34 -11.91 0.72
N ALA A 209 8.57 -13.10 1.28
CA ALA A 209 7.50 -14.02 1.68
C ALA A 209 6.56 -13.37 2.71
N ASP A 210 7.11 -12.86 3.80
CA ASP A 210 6.33 -12.28 4.87
C ASP A 210 5.68 -10.97 4.45
N GLY A 211 6.37 -10.18 3.61
CA GLY A 211 5.80 -8.97 3.00
C GLY A 211 4.56 -9.29 2.19
N ALA A 212 4.59 -10.34 1.36
CA ALA A 212 3.45 -10.77 0.57
C ALA A 212 2.27 -11.27 1.44
N ILE A 213 2.55 -12.02 2.51
CA ILE A 213 1.51 -12.45 3.47
C ILE A 213 0.86 -11.24 4.15
N ARG A 214 1.68 -10.28 4.62
CA ARG A 214 1.18 -9.07 5.28
C ARG A 214 0.40 -8.18 4.31
N ALA A 215 0.85 -8.07 3.06
CA ALA A 215 0.14 -7.37 2.01
C ALA A 215 -1.27 -7.94 1.79
N LEU A 216 -1.41 -9.27 1.79
CA LEU A 216 -2.71 -9.93 1.68
C LEU A 216 -3.64 -9.55 2.84
N LYS A 217 -3.16 -9.66 4.09
CA LYS A 217 -3.94 -9.27 5.29
C LYS A 217 -4.32 -7.79 5.27
N TYR A 218 -3.38 -6.92 4.90
CA TYR A 218 -3.60 -5.48 4.77
C TYR A 218 -4.69 -5.17 3.74
N THR A 219 -4.65 -5.84 2.59
CA THR A 219 -5.61 -5.65 1.51
C THR A 219 -7.02 -6.09 1.87
N HIS A 220 -7.16 -7.20 2.60
CA HIS A 220 -8.48 -7.65 3.06
C HIS A 220 -9.14 -6.63 3.99
N ILE A 221 -8.38 -6.10 4.95
CA ILE A 221 -8.86 -5.06 5.87
C ILE A 221 -9.29 -3.81 5.11
N TYR A 222 -8.43 -3.28 4.22
CA TYR A 222 -8.77 -2.08 3.45
C TYR A 222 -9.94 -2.29 2.49
N SER A 223 -10.03 -3.45 1.83
CA SER A 223 -11.13 -3.73 0.92
C SER A 223 -12.48 -3.79 1.65
N ALA A 224 -12.51 -4.42 2.84
CA ALA A 224 -13.74 -4.46 3.65
C ALA A 224 -14.10 -3.08 4.21
N PHE A 225 -13.08 -2.31 4.61
CA PHE A 225 -13.25 -0.93 5.07
C PHE A 225 -13.82 -0.01 3.99
N THR A 226 -13.22 0.04 2.79
CA THR A 226 -13.66 0.92 1.71
C THR A 226 -15.05 0.56 1.20
N GLN A 227 -15.40 -0.74 1.20
CA GLN A 227 -16.75 -1.19 0.89
C GLN A 227 -17.77 -0.64 1.90
N ALA A 228 -17.53 -0.84 3.21
CA ALA A 228 -18.42 -0.31 4.25
C ALA A 228 -18.47 1.23 4.24
N LEU A 229 -17.33 1.89 4.05
CA LEU A 229 -17.23 3.34 3.96
C LEU A 229 -18.04 3.89 2.78
N SER A 230 -17.93 3.29 1.58
CA SER A 230 -18.66 3.75 0.40
C SER A 230 -20.18 3.74 0.61
N LEU A 231 -20.71 2.68 1.24
CA LEU A 231 -22.13 2.55 1.57
C LEU A 231 -22.55 3.53 2.66
N LYS A 232 -21.70 3.77 3.67
CA LYS A 232 -21.95 4.77 4.71
C LYS A 232 -21.98 6.19 4.14
N LEU A 233 -21.03 6.53 3.26
CA LEU A 233 -21.01 7.81 2.56
C LEU A 233 -22.23 7.99 1.67
N TRP A 234 -22.66 6.94 0.97
CA TRP A 234 -23.88 6.95 0.17
C TRP A 234 -25.11 7.34 0.99
N LEU A 235 -25.37 6.65 2.11
CA LEU A 235 -26.50 6.94 3.00
C LEU A 235 -26.46 8.38 3.52
N ARG A 236 -25.28 8.88 3.86
CA ARG A 236 -25.08 10.27 4.31
C ARG A 236 -25.35 11.31 3.23
N LYS A 237 -25.03 11.01 1.97
CA LYS A 237 -25.13 11.96 0.85
C LYS A 237 -26.49 11.96 0.17
N TYR A 238 -27.12 10.79 0.06
CA TYR A 238 -28.34 10.57 -0.72
C TYR A 238 -29.54 10.11 0.12
N GLY A 239 -29.40 10.13 1.44
CA GLY A 239 -30.46 9.80 2.39
C GLY A 239 -30.70 8.30 2.56
N GLU A 240 -31.67 8.00 3.41
CA GLU A 240 -31.94 6.63 3.87
C GLU A 240 -32.60 5.74 2.82
N GLN A 241 -31.97 4.59 2.57
CA GLN A 241 -32.39 3.60 1.57
C GLN A 241 -32.25 2.20 2.18
N ALA A 242 -33.37 1.46 2.27
CA ALA A 242 -33.45 0.20 3.01
C ALA A 242 -32.55 -0.91 2.42
N ASP A 243 -32.40 -0.93 1.10
CA ASP A 243 -31.50 -1.81 0.36
C ASP A 243 -30.03 -1.48 0.66
N ILE A 244 -29.66 -0.20 0.65
CA ILE A 244 -28.28 0.23 0.96
C ILE A 244 -27.94 -0.01 2.44
N ARG A 245 -28.88 0.20 3.37
CA ARG A 245 -28.70 -0.18 4.78
C ARG A 245 -28.45 -1.68 4.94
N THR A 246 -29.18 -2.50 4.19
CA THR A 246 -28.98 -3.95 4.18
C THR A 246 -27.59 -4.32 3.67
N GLN A 247 -27.14 -3.68 2.58
CA GLN A 247 -25.79 -3.86 2.04
C GLN A 247 -24.72 -3.40 3.04
N LEU A 248 -24.91 -2.27 3.72
CA LEU A 248 -23.99 -1.76 4.74
C LEU A 248 -23.87 -2.76 5.90
N ALA A 249 -24.99 -3.30 6.38
CA ALA A 249 -24.98 -4.31 7.43
C ALA A 249 -24.21 -5.59 7.01
N GLY A 250 -24.32 -5.97 5.73
CA GLY A 250 -23.50 -7.03 5.13
C GLY A 250 -22.01 -6.69 5.13
N ALA A 251 -21.64 -5.53 4.56
CA ALA A 251 -20.26 -5.07 4.49
C ALA A 251 -19.60 -4.93 5.88
N LEU A 252 -20.34 -4.44 6.89
CA LEU A 252 -19.87 -4.37 8.27
C LEU A 252 -19.68 -5.75 8.90
N ARG A 253 -20.50 -6.73 8.54
CA ARG A 253 -20.32 -8.13 8.98
C ARG A 253 -19.06 -8.73 8.38
N ASP A 254 -18.84 -8.52 7.08
CA ASP A 254 -17.64 -8.99 6.39
C ASP A 254 -16.39 -8.31 6.96
N PHE A 255 -16.46 -7.01 7.27
CA PHE A 255 -15.35 -6.29 7.89
C PHE A 255 -15.03 -6.82 9.30
N ARG A 256 -16.05 -7.11 10.12
CA ARG A 256 -15.85 -7.81 11.41
C ARG A 256 -15.21 -9.18 11.23
N GLN A 257 -15.66 -9.95 10.24
CA GLN A 257 -15.08 -11.26 9.96
C GLN A 257 -13.60 -11.14 9.60
N GLN A 258 -13.22 -10.23 8.70
CA GLN A 258 -11.82 -10.02 8.33
C GLN A 258 -10.97 -9.58 9.53
N ASN A 259 -11.52 -8.75 10.43
CA ASN A 259 -10.82 -8.36 11.65
C ASN A 259 -10.62 -9.53 12.62
N ASN A 260 -11.62 -10.40 12.77
CA ASN A 260 -11.51 -11.61 13.59
C ASN A 260 -10.50 -12.61 13.01
N GLU A 261 -10.47 -12.77 11.68
CA GLU A 261 -9.48 -13.60 10.98
C GLU A 261 -8.05 -13.05 11.15
N LEU A 262 -7.90 -11.73 11.19
CA LEU A 262 -6.62 -11.08 11.50
C LEU A 262 -6.19 -11.34 12.96
N GLU A 263 -7.09 -11.19 13.92
CA GLU A 263 -6.82 -11.46 15.34
C GLU A 263 -6.45 -12.94 15.59
N ALA A 264 -7.19 -13.86 14.96
CA ALA A 264 -6.87 -15.29 15.01
C ALA A 264 -5.51 -15.58 14.37
N TRP A 265 -5.18 -14.93 13.25
CA TRP A 265 -3.89 -15.08 12.60
C TRP A 265 -2.73 -14.57 13.48
N PHE A 266 -2.88 -13.43 14.16
CA PHE A 266 -1.90 -12.96 15.13
C PHE A 266 -1.72 -13.95 16.30
N SER A 267 -2.80 -14.58 16.75
CA SER A 267 -2.74 -15.58 17.83
C SER A 267 -2.01 -16.86 17.40
N GLN A 268 -2.14 -17.26 16.13
CA GLN A 268 -1.53 -18.48 15.59
C GLN A 268 -0.09 -18.28 15.10
N HIS A 269 0.25 -17.08 14.60
CA HIS A 269 1.52 -16.79 13.91
C HIS A 269 2.28 -15.63 14.57
N GLY A 270 1.96 -15.28 15.82
CA GLY A 270 2.52 -14.13 16.53
C GLY A 270 4.04 -14.14 16.63
N ASP A 271 4.66 -15.31 16.83
CA ASP A 271 6.12 -15.45 16.88
C ASP A 271 6.79 -15.36 15.50
N ALA A 272 6.04 -15.61 14.42
CA ALA A 272 6.55 -15.64 13.06
C ALA A 272 6.51 -14.26 12.37
N HIS A 273 5.77 -13.31 12.94
CA HIS A 273 5.64 -11.96 12.38
C HIS A 273 6.06 -10.90 13.40
N PRO A 274 6.66 -9.77 12.98
CA PRO A 274 7.09 -8.76 13.92
C PRO A 274 5.89 -8.20 14.68
N SER A 275 6.04 -8.03 16.00
CA SER A 275 5.04 -7.41 16.88
C SER A 275 4.59 -6.03 16.37
N ALA A 276 5.50 -5.31 15.70
CA ALA A 276 5.24 -4.07 14.98
C ALA A 276 4.07 -4.18 13.98
N PHE A 277 3.82 -5.33 13.36
CA PHE A 277 2.69 -5.46 12.43
C PHE A 277 1.33 -5.36 13.14
N ALA A 278 1.23 -5.79 14.39
CA ALA A 278 0.03 -5.59 15.21
C ALA A 278 -0.17 -4.12 15.62
N THR A 279 0.88 -3.29 15.55
CA THR A 279 0.76 -1.82 15.67
C THR A 279 0.17 -1.21 14.39
N LEU A 280 0.51 -1.77 13.23
CA LEU A 280 0.06 -1.33 11.92
C LEU A 280 -1.42 -1.71 11.66
N LEU A 281 -1.75 -2.99 11.80
CA LEU A 281 -3.11 -3.53 11.74
C LEU A 281 -3.54 -4.02 13.12
N ASN A 282 -3.98 -3.10 13.96
CA ASN A 282 -4.41 -3.42 15.32
C ASN A 282 -5.90 -3.83 15.34
N PRO A 283 -6.26 -5.06 15.76
CA PRO A 283 -7.64 -5.52 15.72
C PRO A 283 -8.60 -4.71 16.60
N GLN A 284 -8.14 -4.21 17.76
CA GLN A 284 -8.96 -3.41 18.65
C GLN A 284 -9.31 -2.04 18.04
N ARG A 285 -8.33 -1.37 17.42
CA ARG A 285 -8.56 -0.11 16.69
C ARG A 285 -9.47 -0.30 15.48
N ILE A 286 -9.30 -1.40 14.75
CA ILE A 286 -10.19 -1.74 13.63
C ILE A 286 -11.62 -1.99 14.13
N ALA A 287 -11.80 -2.63 15.30
CA ALA A 287 -13.13 -2.79 15.90
C ALA A 287 -13.76 -1.43 16.26
N THR A 288 -12.98 -0.45 16.73
CA THR A 288 -13.46 0.92 16.94
C THR A 288 -13.91 1.58 15.63
N LEU A 289 -13.12 1.46 14.57
CA LEU A 289 -13.50 1.97 13.24
C LEU A 289 -14.79 1.34 12.72
N ILE A 290 -14.93 0.01 12.84
CA ILE A 290 -16.17 -0.71 12.48
C ILE A 290 -17.36 -0.17 13.27
N ALA A 291 -17.22 -0.02 14.59
CA ALA A 291 -18.28 0.49 15.44
C ALA A 291 -18.67 1.94 15.07
N SER A 292 -17.69 2.77 14.69
CA SER A 292 -17.94 4.13 14.22
C SER A 292 -18.64 4.19 12.85
N LEU A 293 -18.45 3.19 11.99
CA LEU A 293 -19.19 3.12 10.70
C LEU A 293 -20.63 2.65 10.89
N ASP A 294 -20.87 1.79 11.88
CA ASP A 294 -22.20 1.29 12.24
C ASP A 294 -23.04 2.39 12.92
N ASN A 295 -22.41 3.13 13.84
CA ASN A 295 -23.07 4.18 14.62
C ASN A 295 -22.96 5.54 13.94
N ASP A 296 -24.01 5.93 13.22
CA ASP A 296 -24.30 7.33 12.83
C ASP A 296 -25.72 7.41 12.26
#